data_AF-A0A414P7U5-F1
#
_entry.id   AF-A0A414P7U5-F1
#
_cell.length_a   1.000
_cell.length_b   1.000
_cell.length_c   1.000
_cell.angle_alpha   90.00
_cell.angle_beta   90.00
_cell.angle_gamma   90.00
#
_symmetry.space_group_name_H-M   'P 1'
#
loop_
_entity.id
_entity.type
_entity.pdbx_description
1 polymer ?
#
loop_
_entity_poly.entity_id
_entity_poly.type
_entity_poly.pdbx_seq_one_letter_code
_entity_poly.pdbx_strand_id
1 'polypeptide(L)' 'MTGREIIIFILENQLEDKSVFDSCFESMDETAVRLGVGIATVDTWFRLGQIRGVVIGENTYILKGSVPVMHKEE' A
#
# COMPACT_ATOMS: atom_id res chain seq x y z
N MET A 1 -8.52 10.17 -19.67
CA MET A 1 -8.52 10.34 -18.21
C MET A 1 -7.48 11.37 -17.82
N THR A 2 -7.90 12.62 -17.71
CA THR A 2 -7.13 13.77 -17.22
C THR A 2 -7.43 14.01 -15.74
N GLY A 3 -6.62 14.82 -15.06
CA GLY A 3 -6.92 15.20 -13.68
C GLY A 3 -8.31 15.82 -13.51
N ARG A 4 -8.78 16.60 -14.49
CA ARG A 4 -10.15 17.15 -14.49
C ARG A 4 -11.21 16.05 -14.49
N GLU A 5 -11.05 15.04 -15.36
CA GLU A 5 -11.99 13.92 -15.47
C GLU A 5 -12.02 13.09 -14.18
N ILE A 6 -10.88 12.97 -13.49
CA ILE A 6 -10.80 12.31 -12.18
C ILE A 6 -11.55 13.10 -11.10
N ILE A 7 -11.35 14.43 -11.03
CA ILE A 7 -12.02 15.27 -10.03
C ILE A 7 -13.54 15.20 -10.21
N ILE A 8 -14.04 15.30 -11.44
CA ILE A 8 -15.48 15.19 -11.74
C ILE A 8 -16.02 13.83 -11.30
N PHE A 9 -15.31 12.74 -11.65
CA PHE A 9 -15.71 11.39 -11.26
C PHE A 9 -15.82 11.22 -9.73
N ILE A 10 -14.88 11.77 -8.96
CA ILE A 10 -14.90 11.71 -7.49
C ILE A 10 -16.18 12.36 -6.95
N LEU A 11 -16.49 13.58 -7.39
CA LEU A 11 -17.65 14.36 -6.92
C LEU A 11 -18.99 13.73 -7.34
N GLU A 12 -19.10 13.23 -8.58
CA GLU A 12 -20.32 12.57 -9.07
C GLU A 12 -20.68 11.30 -8.29
N ASN A 13 -19.67 10.62 -7.72
CA ASN A 13 -19.84 9.35 -7.02
C ASN A 13 -19.73 9.47 -5.48
N GLN A 14 -19.68 10.70 -4.95
CA GLN A 14 -19.53 11.00 -3.51
C GLN A 14 -18.37 10.21 -2.90
N LEU A 15 -17.22 10.23 -3.57
CA LEU A 15 -16.01 9.52 -3.14
C LEU A 15 -15.10 10.41 -2.28
N GLU A 16 -15.34 11.72 -2.24
CA GLU A 16 -14.57 12.70 -1.47
C GLU A 16 -14.62 12.46 0.04
N ASP A 17 -15.75 11.94 0.54
CA ASP A 17 -15.95 11.62 1.96
C ASP A 17 -15.57 10.17 2.30
N LYS A 18 -15.18 9.36 1.31
CA LYS A 18 -14.81 7.96 1.54
C LYS A 18 -13.35 7.86 1.95
N SER A 19 -13.09 7.12 3.03
CA SER A 19 -11.74 6.76 3.44
C SER A 19 -11.04 5.98 2.32
N VAL A 20 -9.94 6.53 1.80
CA VAL A 20 -9.05 5.83 0.86
C VAL A 20 -8.31 4.69 1.57
N PHE A 21 -8.23 4.75 2.89
CA PHE A 21 -7.45 3.83 3.73
C PHE A 21 -8.22 2.55 4.09
N ASP A 22 -9.54 2.51 3.93
CA ASP A 22 -10.35 1.37 4.40
C ASP A 22 -10.21 0.10 3.56
N SER A 23 -9.57 0.14 2.39
CA SER A 23 -9.59 -1.03 1.48
C SER A 23 -8.32 -1.34 0.70
N CYS A 24 -7.45 -0.37 0.41
CA CYS A 24 -6.31 -0.61 -0.50
C CYS A 24 -4.99 -0.92 0.21
N PHE A 25 -4.81 -0.49 1.46
CA PHE A 25 -3.54 -0.58 2.16
C PHE A 25 -3.70 -1.22 3.54
N GLU A 26 -2.61 -1.81 4.01
CA GLU A 26 -2.43 -2.37 5.34
C GLU A 26 -1.24 -1.69 6.00
N SER A 27 -1.26 -1.53 7.32
CA SER A 27 -0.07 -1.14 8.08
C SER A 27 1.03 -2.20 7.99
N MET A 28 2.26 -1.84 8.37
CA MET A 28 3.36 -2.80 8.47
C MET A 28 3.03 -3.94 9.45
N ASP A 29 2.39 -3.64 10.58
CA ASP A 29 1.95 -4.63 11.57
C ASP A 29 0.94 -5.62 11.00
N GLU A 30 -0.10 -5.12 10.33
CA GLU A 30 -1.12 -5.97 9.69
C GLU A 30 -0.50 -6.88 8.61
N THR A 31 0.43 -6.33 7.83
CA THR A 31 1.17 -7.09 6.81
C THR A 31 2.03 -8.17 7.45
N ALA A 32 2.73 -7.85 8.55
CA ALA A 32 3.59 -8.77 9.27
C ALA A 32 2.77 -9.96 9.83
N VAL A 33 1.61 -9.67 10.44
CA VAL A 33 0.67 -10.69 10.91
C VAL A 33 0.17 -11.57 9.76
N ARG A 34 -0.25 -10.96 8.63
CA ARG A 34 -0.76 -11.69 7.46
C ARG A 34 0.30 -12.61 6.84
N LEU A 35 1.55 -12.15 6.75
CA LEU A 35 2.64 -12.89 6.14
C LEU A 35 3.38 -13.83 7.12
N GLY A 36 3.04 -13.79 8.41
CA GLY A 36 3.68 -14.61 9.44
C GLY A 36 5.15 -14.27 9.67
N VAL A 37 5.52 -12.99 9.53
CA VAL A 37 6.91 -12.51 9.68
C VAL A 37 6.98 -11.35 10.67
N GLY A 38 8.21 -10.95 11.06
CA GLY A 38 8.42 -9.74 11.84
C GLY A 38 8.32 -8.47 10.99
N ILE A 39 7.96 -7.35 11.63
CA ILE A 39 7.88 -6.02 10.99
C ILE A 39 9.20 -5.64 10.32
N ALA A 40 10.34 -5.94 10.93
CA ALA A 40 11.67 -5.67 10.35
C ALA A 40 11.87 -6.37 8.99
N THR A 41 11.30 -7.55 8.79
CA THR A 41 11.33 -8.27 7.52
C THR A 41 10.50 -7.54 6.47
N VAL A 42 9.30 -7.06 6.84
CA VAL A 42 8.43 -6.27 5.95
C VAL A 42 9.10 -4.95 5.56
N ASP A 43 9.70 -4.24 6.53
CA ASP A 43 10.46 -3.00 6.29
C ASP A 43 11.64 -3.25 5.35
N THR A 44 12.37 -4.35 5.54
CA THR A 44 13.47 -4.72 4.63
C THR A 44 12.96 -4.95 3.21
N TRP A 45 11.90 -5.74 3.03
CA TRP A 45 11.30 -5.95 1.70
C TRP A 45 10.83 -4.65 1.06
N PHE A 46 10.24 -3.74 1.84
CA PHE A 46 9.78 -2.46 1.33
C PHE A 46 10.95 -1.60 0.85
N ARG A 47 12.00 -1.48 1.66
CA ARG A 47 13.22 -0.73 1.32
C ARG A 47 13.97 -1.32 0.12
N LEU A 48 13.93 -2.64 -0.04
CA LEU A 48 14.50 -3.33 -1.19
C LEU A 48 13.59 -3.29 -2.44
N GLY A 49 12.41 -2.67 -2.36
CA GLY A 49 11.45 -2.64 -3.46
C GLY A 49 10.82 -4.01 -3.78
N GLN A 50 10.97 -4.97 -2.88
CA GLN A 50 10.49 -6.35 -3.04
C GLN A 50 9.00 -6.48 -2.71
N ILE A 51 8.42 -5.58 -1.91
CA ILE A 51 6.98 -5.54 -1.63
C ILE A 51 6.41 -4.16 -1.94
N ARG A 52 5.22 -4.12 -2.56
CA ARG A 52 4.58 -2.86 -2.97
C ARG A 52 3.97 -2.14 -1.78
N GLY A 53 4.29 -0.87 -1.62
CA GLY A 53 3.75 -0.01 -0.58
C GLY A 53 3.94 1.47 -0.92
N VAL A 54 3.56 2.33 0.01
CA VAL A 54 3.67 3.79 -0.09
C VAL A 54 3.97 4.38 1.28
N VAL A 55 4.73 5.47 1.29
CA VAL A 55 4.93 6.29 2.50
C VAL A 55 3.95 7.44 2.47
N ILE A 56 3.16 7.58 3.53
CA ILE A 56 2.19 8.68 3.70
C ILE A 56 2.47 9.32 5.06
N GLY A 57 3.01 10.54 5.03
CA GLY A 57 3.54 11.18 6.23
C GLY A 57 4.74 10.41 6.78
N GLU A 58 4.66 10.01 8.04
CA GLU A 58 5.70 9.24 8.74
C GLU A 58 5.45 7.73 8.72
N ASN A 59 4.30 7.31 8.18
CA ASN A 59 3.87 5.92 8.19
C ASN A 59 4.10 5.25 6.83
N THR A 60 4.54 4.00 6.88
CA THR A 60 4.63 3.15 5.69
C THR A 60 3.44 2.21 5.65
N TYR A 61 2.80 2.17 4.49
CA TYR A 61 1.64 1.36 4.21
C TYR A 61 1.96 0.38 3.09
N ILE A 62 1.56 -0.86 3.25
CA ILE A 62 1.77 -1.92 2.26
C ILE A 62 0.49 -2.12 1.47
N LEU A 63 0.61 -2.32 0.16
CA LEU A 63 -0.54 -2.62 -0.67
C LEU A 63 -1.17 -3.93 -0.19
N LYS A 64 -2.47 -3.88 0.11
CA LYS A 64 -3.21 -5.03 0.64
C LYS A 64 -3.09 -6.25 -0.27
N GLY A 65 -2.81 -7.41 0.32
CA GLY A 65 -2.62 -8.65 -0.42
C GLY A 65 -1.32 -8.75 -1.23
N SER A 66 -0.43 -7.75 -1.16
CA SER A 66 0.90 -7.89 -1.77
C SER A 66 1.73 -8.96 -1.07
N VAL A 67 2.56 -9.62 -1.87
CA VAL A 67 3.56 -10.61 -1.44
C VAL A 67 4.93 -10.15 -1.93
N PRO A 68 6.01 -10.43 -1.19
CA PRO A 68 7.35 -10.07 -1.62
C PRO A 68 7.74 -10.82 -2.91
N VAL A 69 8.30 -10.11 -3.87
CA VAL A 69 8.90 -10.66 -5.08
C VAL A 69 10.41 -10.65 -4.90
N MET A 70 10.97 -11.84 -4.68
CA MET A 70 12.42 -11.99 -4.55
C MET A 70 13.03 -12.14 -5.93
N HIS A 71 13.81 -11.14 -6.36
CA HIS A 71 14.71 -11.33 -7.49
C HIS A 71 15.83 -12.28 -7.04
N LYS A 72 15.98 -13.42 -7.72
CA LYS A 72 17.21 -14.21 -7.60
C LYS A 72 18.30 -13.36 -8.24
N GLU A 73 19.36 -13.07 -7.50
CA GLU A 73 20.61 -12.60 -8.10
C GLU A 73 21.08 -13.70 -9.06
N GLU A 74 21.19 -13.37 -10.35
CA GLU A 74 21.84 -14.18 -11.39
C GLU A 74 23.37 -14.06 -11.29
#